data_AF-A0A9X1NJM1-F1
#
_entry.id   AF-A0A9X1NJM1-F1
#
_cell.length_a   1.000
_cell.length_b   1.000
_cell.length_c   1.000
_cell.angle_alpha   90.00
_cell.angle_beta   90.00
_cell.angle_gamma   90.00
#
_symmetry.space_group_name_H-M   'P 1'
#
loop_
_entity.id
_entity.type
_entity.pdbx_description
1 polymer ?
#
loop_
_entity_poly.entity_id
_entity_poly.type
_entity_poly.pdbx_seq_one_letter_code
_entity_poly.pdbx_strand_id
1 'polypeptide(L)'
;MTDYSGRQDQDSSPEGSSVPRVTCCLCRRLIPPAQEVFALDPEWQRRFPAMVGVLACEECVLETEWQCQDETGEYVAGHIPARDLPAQAQDVDSWSHLPAQGSQTAMLQQHMNPDPQPTTAVPSKLVTTRVGLTEQRTELMGLIDSWQTTRLSRSRTAK
;
A
#
# COMPACT_ATOMS: atom_id res chain seq x y z
N MET A 1 -22.10 32.03 53.91
CA MET A 1 -22.85 31.32 52.87
C MET A 1 -21.99 31.39 51.63
N THR A 2 -21.22 30.32 51.39
CA THR A 2 -20.17 30.28 50.38
C THR A 2 -20.50 29.14 49.45
N ASP A 3 -21.24 29.43 48.38
CA ASP A 3 -21.55 28.46 47.34
C ASP A 3 -20.40 28.42 46.34
N TYR A 4 -19.53 27.43 46.53
CA TYR A 4 -18.47 27.05 45.61
C TYR A 4 -19.05 26.09 44.58
N SER A 5 -19.63 26.64 43.52
CA SER A 5 -20.15 25.85 42.39
C SER A 5 -18.99 25.13 41.70
N GLY A 6 -19.00 23.81 41.82
CA GLY A 6 -18.02 22.90 41.26
C GLY A 6 -17.93 23.01 39.73
N ARG A 7 -16.72 23.24 39.25
CA ARG A 7 -16.31 23.08 37.86
C ARG A 7 -16.22 21.57 37.59
N GLN A 8 -17.14 21.04 36.80
CA GLN A 8 -16.99 19.71 36.21
C GLN A 8 -16.04 19.84 35.02
N ASP A 9 -14.75 19.60 35.26
CA ASP A 9 -13.80 19.33 34.19
C ASP A 9 -14.18 17.95 33.61
N GLN A 10 -14.94 17.96 32.52
CA GLN A 10 -15.14 16.78 31.69
C GLN A 10 -13.81 16.50 31.01
N ASP A 11 -13.06 15.60 31.63
CA ASP A 11 -11.89 14.92 31.08
C ASP A 11 -12.34 14.14 29.83
N SER A 12 -12.36 14.85 28.71
CA SER A 12 -12.59 14.31 27.38
C SER A 12 -11.30 13.61 26.95
N SER A 13 -11.02 12.45 27.56
CA SER A 13 -10.02 11.53 27.05
C SER A 13 -10.44 11.15 25.61
N PRO A 14 -9.68 11.53 24.57
CA PRO A 14 -10.01 11.14 23.22
C PRO A 14 -9.93 9.62 23.15
N GLU A 15 -11.03 9.00 22.74
CA GLU A 15 -11.13 7.56 22.50
C GLU A 15 -9.88 7.06 21.79
N GLY A 16 -9.20 6.11 22.42
CA GLY A 16 -7.87 5.66 22.05
C GLY A 16 -7.81 5.22 20.59
N SER A 17 -7.25 6.09 19.74
CA SER A 17 -6.77 5.72 18.42
C SER A 17 -5.62 4.73 18.63
N SER A 18 -5.92 3.44 18.55
CA SER A 18 -4.89 2.41 18.58
C SER A 18 -3.99 2.64 17.38
N VAL A 19 -2.74 3.06 17.62
CA VAL A 19 -1.75 3.20 16.56
C VAL A 19 -1.65 1.86 15.83
N PRO A 20 -1.91 1.82 14.52
CA PRO A 20 -1.88 0.58 13.76
C PRO A 20 -0.46 0.00 13.78
N ARG A 21 -0.36 -1.31 14.02
CA ARG A 21 0.92 -2.02 14.10
C ARG A 21 1.32 -2.54 12.72
N VAL A 22 2.50 -2.16 12.26
CA VAL A 22 3.07 -2.66 11.01
C VAL A 22 3.99 -3.86 11.28
N THR A 23 3.92 -4.88 10.43
CA THR A 23 4.87 -6.00 10.42
C THR A 23 5.78 -5.87 9.20
N CYS A 24 7.09 -6.02 9.38
CA CYS A 24 8.05 -6.00 8.28
C CYS A 24 7.79 -7.19 7.33
N CYS A 25 7.62 -6.91 6.05
CA CYS A 25 7.35 -7.92 5.03
C CYS A 25 8.54 -8.84 4.75
N LEU A 26 9.78 -8.42 5.07
CA LEU A 26 10.99 -9.24 4.94
C LEU A 26 11.17 -10.18 6.14
N CYS A 27 11.41 -9.63 7.34
CA CYS A 27 11.76 -10.43 8.51
C CYS A 27 10.58 -10.87 9.37
N ARG A 28 9.35 -10.43 9.06
CA ARG A 28 8.11 -10.74 9.79
C ARG A 28 8.06 -10.26 11.25
N ARG A 29 8.99 -9.40 11.66
CA ARG A 29 8.97 -8.76 12.98
C ARG A 29 8.05 -7.54 12.98
N LEU A 30 7.43 -7.27 14.13
CA LEU A 30 6.70 -6.02 14.35
C LEU A 30 7.67 -4.84 14.29
N ILE A 31 7.31 -3.80 13.55
CA ILE A 31 8.10 -2.58 13.47
C ILE A 31 7.76 -1.72 14.70
N PRO A 32 8.76 -1.26 15.49
CA PRO A 32 8.54 -0.32 16.58
C PRO A 32 7.81 0.95 16.11
N PRO A 33 6.80 1.46 16.85
CA PRO A 33 6.00 2.62 16.41
C PRO A 33 6.80 3.89 16.11
N ALA A 34 7.95 4.07 16.76
CA ALA A 34 8.83 5.22 16.56
C ALA A 34 9.82 5.06 15.41
N GLN A 35 9.91 3.88 14.79
CA GLN A 35 10.83 3.60 13.69
C GLN A 35 10.19 3.97 12.35
N GLU A 36 11.02 4.42 11.41
CA GLU A 36 10.61 4.62 10.03
C GLU A 36 10.27 3.29 9.34
N VAL A 37 9.34 3.38 8.40
CA VAL A 37 8.92 2.28 7.54
C VAL A 37 9.27 2.66 6.10
N PHE A 38 9.79 1.68 5.38
CA PHE A 38 10.20 1.82 4.00
C PHE A 38 9.23 1.06 3.11
N ALA A 39 8.82 1.68 2.00
CA ALA A 39 8.14 0.98 0.92
C ALA A 39 9.18 0.33 0.02
N LEU A 40 8.85 -0.86 -0.45
CA LEU A 40 9.69 -1.68 -1.31
C LEU A 40 8.99 -1.89 -2.64
N ASP A 41 9.75 -1.74 -3.72
CA ASP A 41 9.25 -1.88 -5.07
C ASP A 41 9.21 -3.36 -5.54
N PRO A 42 8.79 -3.63 -6.79
CA PRO A 42 8.77 -5.00 -7.32
C PRO A 42 10.13 -5.70 -7.43
N GLU A 43 11.26 -4.97 -7.53
CA GLU A 43 12.60 -5.59 -7.58
C GLU A 43 12.92 -6.27 -6.23
N TRP A 44 12.55 -5.65 -5.12
CA TRP A 44 12.64 -6.28 -3.80
C TRP A 44 11.81 -7.57 -3.73
N GLN A 45 10.57 -7.56 -4.22
CA GLN A 45 9.73 -8.76 -4.23
C GLN A 45 10.30 -9.88 -5.11
N ARG A 46 10.92 -9.52 -6.24
CA ARG A 46 11.62 -10.48 -7.11
C ARG A 46 12.77 -11.15 -6.37
N ARG A 47 13.56 -10.38 -5.62
CA ARG A 47 14.73 -10.87 -4.87
C ARG A 47 14.36 -11.61 -3.59
N PHE A 48 13.22 -11.28 -2.99
CA PHE A 48 12.71 -11.91 -1.77
C PHE A 48 11.29 -12.45 -1.98
N PRO A 49 11.11 -13.57 -2.71
CA PRO A 49 9.78 -14.11 -3.05
C PRO A 49 8.91 -14.50 -1.86
N ALA A 50 9.51 -14.67 -0.67
CA ALA A 50 8.81 -14.97 0.57
C ALA A 50 8.15 -13.73 1.21
N MET A 51 8.39 -12.52 0.70
CA MET A 51 7.73 -11.30 1.17
C MET A 51 6.22 -11.36 0.92
N VAL A 52 5.43 -10.84 1.85
CA VAL A 52 3.98 -10.64 1.66
C VAL A 52 3.67 -9.20 2.01
N GLY A 53 3.57 -8.37 0.97
CA GLY A 53 3.41 -6.92 1.06
C GLY A 53 4.64 -6.14 0.57
N VAL A 54 4.69 -4.86 0.92
CA VAL A 54 5.71 -3.92 0.42
C VAL A 54 6.35 -3.07 1.53
N LEU A 55 6.02 -3.29 2.80
CA LEU A 55 6.53 -2.46 3.90
C LEU A 55 7.64 -3.17 4.66
N ALA A 56 8.76 -2.50 4.90
CA ALA A 56 9.90 -3.07 5.61
C ALA A 56 10.40 -2.16 6.73
N CYS A 57 11.06 -2.78 7.73
CA CYS A 57 11.78 -2.06 8.76
C CYS A 57 13.13 -1.58 8.23
N GLU A 58 13.61 -0.49 8.82
CA GLU A 58 14.93 0.09 8.55
C GLU A 58 16.06 -0.94 8.59
N GLU A 59 16.10 -1.80 9.62
CA GLU A 59 17.15 -2.83 9.78
C GLU A 59 17.25 -3.72 8.53
N CYS A 60 16.12 -4.23 8.02
CA CYS A 60 16.14 -5.07 6.83
C CYS A 60 16.55 -4.30 5.57
N VAL A 61 16.21 -3.02 5.46
CA VAL A 61 16.54 -2.20 4.29
C VAL A 61 18.00 -1.80 4.29
N LEU A 62 18.52 -1.37 5.44
CA LEU A 62 19.91 -0.91 5.56
C LEU A 62 20.92 -2.05 5.52
N GLU A 63 20.57 -3.24 6.03
CA GLU A 63 21.47 -4.39 6.04
C GLU A 63 21.42 -5.22 4.75
N THR A 64 20.44 -4.98 3.89
CA THR A 64 20.31 -5.69 2.63
C THR A 64 20.85 -4.84 1.49
N GLU A 65 21.94 -5.30 0.88
CA GLU A 65 22.57 -4.64 -0.26
C GLU A 65 22.64 -5.55 -1.47
N TRP A 66 22.44 -4.98 -2.65
CA TRP A 66 22.81 -5.60 -3.92
C TRP A 66 23.12 -4.54 -4.97
N GLN A 67 23.76 -4.96 -6.06
CA GLN A 67 24.01 -4.12 -7.23
C GLN A 67 23.01 -4.42 -8.35
N CYS A 68 22.57 -3.37 -9.03
CA CYS A 68 21.66 -3.43 -10.17
C CYS A 68 22.42 -3.62 -11.49
N GLN A 69 23.70 -3.27 -11.51
CA GLN A 69 24.59 -3.38 -12.67
C GLN A 69 25.73 -4.37 -12.40
N ASP A 70 26.27 -4.96 -13.45
CA ASP A 70 27.48 -5.78 -13.39
C ASP A 70 28.76 -4.94 -13.55
N GLU A 71 29.93 -5.59 -13.58
CA GLU A 71 31.23 -4.93 -13.70
C GLU A 71 31.40 -4.14 -15.02
N THR A 72 30.56 -4.40 -16.03
CA THR A 72 30.57 -3.69 -17.32
C THR A 72 29.67 -2.46 -17.31
N GLY A 73 28.87 -2.26 -16.26
CA GLY A 73 27.86 -1.22 -16.17
C GLY A 73 26.54 -1.58 -16.85
N GLU A 74 26.35 -2.82 -17.27
CA GLU A 74 25.08 -3.30 -17.80
C GLU A 74 24.16 -3.77 -16.67
N TYR A 75 22.86 -3.56 -16.82
CA TYR A 75 21.88 -4.04 -15.85
C TYR A 75 21.87 -5.57 -15.78
N VAL A 76 21.91 -6.11 -14.57
CA VAL A 76 21.86 -7.56 -14.35
C VAL A 76 20.56 -8.16 -14.91
N ALA A 77 20.63 -9.41 -15.35
CA ALA A 77 19.49 -10.08 -15.96
C ALA A 77 18.21 -10.04 -15.09
N GLY A 78 17.12 -9.56 -15.70
CA GLY A 78 15.81 -9.45 -15.08
C GLY A 78 15.64 -8.29 -14.10
N HIS A 79 16.60 -7.36 -14.05
CA HIS A 79 16.47 -6.10 -13.32
C HIS A 79 15.17 -5.36 -13.70
N ILE A 80 14.42 -4.92 -12.69
CA ILE A 80 13.22 -4.08 -12.85
C ILE A 80 13.64 -2.64 -12.53
N PRO A 81 13.61 -1.69 -13.48
CA PRO A 81 14.05 -0.31 -13.21
C PRO A 81 13.25 0.38 -12.11
N ALA A 82 13.94 1.08 -11.21
CA ALA A 82 13.32 1.92 -10.20
C ALA A 82 12.43 3.01 -10.85
N ARG A 83 11.18 3.07 -10.41
CA ARG A 83 10.12 3.84 -11.08
C ARG A 83 10.29 5.35 -11.01
N ASP A 84 10.82 5.83 -9.89
CA ASP A 84 10.76 7.25 -9.51
C ASP A 84 12.14 7.94 -9.55
N LEU A 85 13.11 7.33 -10.24
CA LEU A 85 14.41 7.95 -10.48
C LEU A 85 14.27 9.11 -11.49
N PRO A 86 14.92 10.27 -11.25
CA PRO A 86 15.07 11.31 -12.26
C PRO A 86 15.64 10.75 -13.57
N ALA A 87 15.31 11.36 -14.72
CA ALA A 87 15.74 10.88 -16.04
C ALA A 87 17.27 10.70 -16.21
N GLN A 88 18.05 11.41 -15.39
CA GLN A 88 19.50 11.37 -15.34
C GLN A 88 20.09 10.57 -14.17
N ALA A 89 19.26 10.05 -13.26
CA ALA A 89 19.72 9.22 -12.15
C ALA A 89 19.85 7.77 -12.61
N GLN A 90 20.89 7.09 -12.13
CA GLN A 90 21.12 5.67 -12.40
C GLN A 90 20.56 4.82 -11.27
N ASP A 91 20.05 3.66 -11.65
CA ASP A 91 19.65 2.62 -10.73
C ASP A 91 20.88 1.76 -10.43
N VAL A 92 21.52 2.02 -9.29
CA VAL A 92 22.86 1.47 -9.00
C VAL A 92 22.75 0.27 -8.06
N ASP A 93 21.84 0.33 -7.11
CA ASP A 93 21.79 -0.58 -5.97
C ASP A 93 20.38 -0.75 -5.39
N SER A 94 20.30 -1.58 -4.35
CA SER A 94 19.11 -1.79 -3.54
C SER A 94 18.42 -0.52 -3.04
N TRP A 95 19.16 0.56 -2.78
CA TRP A 95 18.60 1.78 -2.21
C TRP A 95 17.93 2.65 -3.28
N SER A 96 18.37 2.50 -4.53
CA SER A 96 17.69 3.06 -5.70
C SER A 96 16.25 2.54 -5.84
N HIS A 97 15.94 1.39 -5.24
CA HIS A 97 14.63 0.72 -5.24
C HIS A 97 13.74 1.02 -4.03
N LEU A 98 13.94 2.15 -3.34
CA LEU A 98 13.13 2.59 -2.20
C LEU A 98 12.18 3.74 -2.60
N PRO A 99 10.96 3.45 -3.09
CA PRO A 99 10.04 4.47 -3.62
C PRO A 99 9.57 5.49 -2.58
N ALA A 100 9.52 5.12 -1.30
CA ALA A 100 9.07 6.00 -0.22
C ALA A 100 9.54 5.52 1.16
N GLN A 101 9.65 6.46 2.09
CA GLN A 101 9.88 6.19 3.52
C GLN A 101 9.09 7.18 4.37
N GLY A 102 8.79 6.79 5.62
CA GLY A 102 8.17 7.70 6.59
C GLY A 102 7.62 7.01 7.82
N SER A 103 6.78 7.72 8.57
CA SER A 103 6.10 7.18 9.75
C SER A 103 5.19 6.00 9.40
N GLN A 104 4.96 5.09 10.36
CA GLN A 104 4.06 3.94 10.17
C GLN A 104 2.68 4.36 9.64
N THR A 105 2.08 5.38 10.23
CA THR A 105 0.76 5.87 9.83
C THR A 105 0.75 6.37 8.39
N ALA A 106 1.76 7.15 7.99
CA ALA A 106 1.86 7.66 6.62
C ALA A 106 2.02 6.52 5.61
N MET A 107 2.92 5.57 5.88
CA MET A 107 3.18 4.44 4.99
C MET A 107 1.98 3.50 4.89
N LEU A 108 1.26 3.29 5.99
CA LEU A 108 0.01 2.52 5.99
C LEU A 108 -1.08 3.18 5.15
N GLN A 109 -1.25 4.50 5.26
CA GLN A 109 -2.23 5.24 4.47
C GLN A 109 -1.92 5.16 2.97
N GLN A 110 -0.64 5.19 2.60
CA GLN A 110 -0.19 5.16 1.21
C GLN A 110 -0.20 3.76 0.59
N HIS A 111 0.14 2.71 1.36
CA HIS A 111 0.43 1.38 0.82
C HIS A 111 -0.45 0.25 1.37
N MET A 112 -1.26 0.47 2.42
CA MET A 112 -2.21 -0.51 2.95
C MET A 112 -3.67 -0.20 2.63
N ASN A 113 -3.92 0.65 1.63
CA ASN A 113 -5.25 0.82 1.05
C ASN A 113 -5.35 0.00 -0.24
N PRO A 114 -5.77 -1.28 -0.18
CA PRO A 114 -6.10 -2.01 -1.39
C PRO A 114 -7.43 -1.48 -1.91
N ASP A 115 -7.43 -0.84 -3.08
CA ASP A 115 -8.53 -1.15 -3.97
C ASP A 115 -8.51 -2.68 -4.14
N PRO A 116 -9.58 -3.42 -3.79
CA PRO A 116 -9.56 -4.87 -3.91
C PRO A 116 -9.40 -5.20 -5.40
N GLN A 117 -8.19 -5.53 -5.82
CA GLN A 117 -7.98 -6.06 -7.16
C GLN A 117 -8.75 -7.37 -7.25
N PRO A 118 -9.68 -7.52 -8.21
CA PRO A 118 -10.27 -8.83 -8.46
C PRO A 118 -9.15 -9.75 -8.94
N THR A 119 -8.74 -10.68 -8.09
CA THR A 119 -7.96 -11.85 -8.49
C THR A 119 -8.83 -12.70 -9.40
N THR A 120 -8.80 -12.39 -10.69
CA THR A 120 -9.19 -13.35 -11.73
C THR A 120 -8.00 -13.50 -12.65
N ALA A 121 -7.43 -14.70 -12.58
CA ALA A 121 -6.42 -15.21 -13.48
C ALA A 121 -6.69 -14.82 -14.93
N VAL A 122 -5.63 -14.48 -15.64
CA VAL A 122 -5.62 -14.29 -17.09
C VAL A 122 -6.19 -15.55 -17.76
N PRO A 123 -6.93 -15.39 -18.86
CA PRO A 123 -6.44 -16.04 -20.06
C PRO A 123 -6.19 -15.02 -21.17
N SER A 124 -5.10 -15.26 -21.88
CA SER A 124 -4.66 -14.51 -23.04
C SER A 124 -5.72 -14.42 -24.13
N LYS A 125 -5.58 -13.35 -24.92
CA LYS A 125 -6.21 -13.04 -26.21
C LYS A 125 -7.61 -12.45 -26.14
N LEU A 126 -7.70 -11.14 -26.36
CA LEU A 126 -8.39 -10.63 -27.55
C LEU A 126 -7.97 -9.19 -27.84
N VAL A 127 -7.35 -8.99 -28.99
CA VAL A 127 -7.37 -7.72 -29.70
C VAL A 127 -8.84 -7.43 -30.02
N THR A 128 -9.39 -6.29 -29.58
CA THR A 128 -10.59 -5.71 -30.18
C THR A 128 -10.58 -4.18 -30.08
N THR A 129 -10.83 -3.61 -31.24
CA THR A 129 -10.82 -2.21 -31.66
C THR A 129 -11.75 -1.27 -30.88
N ARG A 130 -11.34 0.00 -30.86
CA ARG A 130 -11.83 1.20 -30.13
C ARG A 130 -13.32 1.62 -30.28
N VAL A 131 -14.26 0.75 -30.66
CA VAL A 131 -15.65 1.16 -30.98
C VAL A 131 -16.70 0.71 -29.95
N GLY A 132 -16.35 -0.08 -28.91
CA GLY A 132 -17.34 -0.65 -27.97
C GLY A 132 -17.48 0.00 -26.57
N LEU A 133 -16.76 1.08 -26.26
CA LEU A 133 -16.64 1.59 -24.88
C LEU A 133 -17.90 2.28 -24.30
N THR A 134 -18.87 2.66 -25.13
CA THR A 134 -20.08 3.36 -24.67
C THR A 134 -21.19 2.43 -24.18
N GLU A 135 -21.32 1.23 -24.76
CA GLU A 135 -22.34 0.26 -24.33
C GLU A 135 -21.94 -0.42 -23.02
N GLN A 136 -20.67 -0.80 -22.87
CA GLN A 136 -20.14 -1.39 -21.62
C GLN A 136 -20.21 -0.42 -20.43
N ARG A 137 -20.10 0.90 -20.66
CA ARG A 137 -20.24 1.89 -19.59
C ARG A 137 -21.66 1.97 -19.05
N THR A 138 -22.67 1.86 -19.91
CA THR A 138 -24.09 1.90 -19.49
C THR A 138 -24.45 0.65 -18.69
N GLU A 139 -23.94 -0.51 -19.11
CA GLU A 139 -24.15 -1.78 -18.41
C GLU A 139 -23.44 -1.80 -17.04
N LEU A 140 -22.20 -1.29 -16.96
CA LEU A 140 -21.45 -1.18 -15.70
C LEU A 140 -22.14 -0.23 -14.71
N MET A 141 -22.66 0.91 -15.17
CA MET A 141 -23.38 1.85 -14.30
C MET A 141 -24.72 1.28 -13.80
N GLY A 142 -25.42 0.49 -14.63
CA GLY A 142 -26.64 -0.21 -14.21
C GLY A 142 -26.38 -1.27 -13.12
N LEU A 143 -25.26 -1.97 -13.21
CA LEU A 143 -24.85 -2.95 -12.18
C LEU A 143 -24.51 -2.27 -10.84
N ILE A 144 -23.84 -1.11 -10.86
CA ILE A 144 -23.53 -0.33 -9.66
C ILE A 144 -24.82 0.14 -8.95
N ASP A 145 -25.78 0.65 -9.71
CA ASP A 145 -27.04 1.17 -9.16
C ASP A 145 -27.91 0.05 -8.55
N SER A 146 -27.93 -1.13 -9.21
CA SER A 146 -28.61 -2.32 -8.68
C SER A 146 -28.01 -2.81 -7.35
N TRP A 147 -26.69 -2.69 -7.20
CA TRP A 147 -25.98 -3.13 -5.99
C TRP A 147 -26.21 -2.17 -4.82
N GLN A 148 -26.20 -0.85 -5.07
CA GLN A 148 -26.53 0.16 -4.06
C GLN A 148 -27.96 0.00 -3.55
N THR A 149 -28.92 -0.24 -4.46
CA THR A 149 -30.33 -0.44 -4.11
C THR A 149 -30.54 -1.69 -3.26
N THR A 150 -29.82 -2.78 -3.56
CA THR A 150 -29.88 -4.05 -2.81
C THR A 150 -29.27 -3.92 -1.41
N ARG A 151 -28.24 -3.09 -1.24
CA ARG A 151 -27.60 -2.85 0.06
C ARG A 151 -28.48 -2.01 0.99
N LEU A 152 -29.20 -1.03 0.44
CA LEU A 152 -30.09 -0.16 1.21
C LEU A 152 -31.41 -0.85 1.62
N SER A 153 -31.85 -1.88 0.88
CA SER A 153 -33.03 -2.67 1.26
C SER A 153 -32.73 -3.71 2.35
N ARG A 154 -31.52 -4.28 2.37
CA ARG A 154 -31.08 -5.23 3.40
C ARG A 154 -30.79 -4.59 4.76
N SER A 155 -30.44 -3.30 4.81
CA SER A 155 -30.23 -2.58 6.07
C SER A 155 -31.52 -2.16 6.79
N ARG A 156 -32.69 -2.27 6.13
CA ARG A 156 -33.99 -1.91 6.71
C ARG A 156 -34.77 -3.07 7.31
N THR A 157 -34.32 -4.31 7.14
CA THR A 157 -35.02 -5.53 7.61
C THR A 157 -34.44 -6.15 8.88
N ALA A 158 -33.37 -5.58 9.45
CA ALA A 158 -32.87 -5.95 10.76
C ALA A 158 -33.47 -5.04 11.84
N LYS A 159 -34.71 -5.32 12.23
CA LYS A 159 -35.36 -4.77 13.43
C LYS A 159 -36.03 -5.90 14.19
#